data_AF-A0A2U2C273-F1
#
_entry.id   AF-A0A2U2C273-F1
#
_cell.length_a   1.000
_cell.length_b   1.000
_cell.length_c   1.000
_cell.angle_alpha   90.00
_cell.angle_beta   90.00
_cell.angle_gamma   90.00
#
_symmetry.space_group_name_H-M   'P 1'
#
loop_
_entity.id
_entity.type
_entity.pdbx_description
1 polymer ?
#
loop_
_entity_poly.entity_id
_entity_poly.type
_entity_poly.pdbx_seq_one_letter_code
_entity_poly.pdbx_strand_id
1 'polypeptide(L)'
;MINENRVLNDAHSLFAQRRFEKALFLYSLLVDNFPQKDEYKIYALFCDIALEDASKAIALFDYFTILKDDDLQEAIDYVKGVIKAYDGDIDKMMMLLKELNVTTVNQLDAINYSDFKKLIEQRGSFKVAFEDIMFSTKVAIESKDDFYDFVTKLIDNGFSNMAYNYLEGFNEYFIHDKEIVKLYKRLEEKSNEANHKQ
;
A
#
# COMPACT_ATOMS: atom_id res chain seq x y z
N MET A 1 7.54 -33.81 17.86
CA MET A 1 6.82 -32.73 18.56
C MET A 1 7.81 -31.63 18.85
N ILE A 2 7.52 -30.42 18.38
CA ILE A 2 8.33 -29.22 18.68
C ILE A 2 8.01 -28.72 20.09
N ASN A 3 8.96 -28.03 20.72
CA ASN A 3 8.70 -27.35 21.99
C ASN A 3 7.99 -26.02 21.69
N GLU A 4 6.67 -26.02 21.84
CA GLU A 4 5.77 -24.90 21.54
C GLU A 4 6.25 -23.57 22.14
N ASN A 5 6.44 -23.52 23.47
CA ASN A 5 6.85 -22.30 24.17
C ASN A 5 8.21 -21.79 23.72
N ARG A 6 9.16 -22.70 23.46
CA ARG A 6 10.49 -22.31 22.97
C ARG A 6 10.39 -21.66 21.59
N VAL A 7 9.69 -22.31 20.67
CA VAL A 7 9.53 -21.81 19.29
C VAL A 7 8.77 -20.48 19.27
N LEU A 8 7.73 -20.33 20.10
CA LEU A 8 6.97 -19.09 20.22
C LEU A 8 7.84 -17.93 20.74
N ASN A 9 8.61 -18.17 21.81
CA ASN A 9 9.51 -17.16 22.36
C ASN A 9 10.62 -16.77 21.37
N ASP A 10 11.18 -17.75 20.65
CA ASP A 10 12.19 -17.51 19.61
C ASP A 10 11.58 -16.67 18.47
N ALA A 11 10.34 -16.95 18.07
CA ALA A 11 9.63 -16.20 17.04
C ALA A 11 9.34 -14.75 17.47
N HIS A 12 8.86 -14.54 18.70
CA HIS A 12 8.67 -13.21 19.29
C HIS A 12 9.98 -12.41 19.34
N SER A 13 11.07 -13.05 19.78
CA SER A 13 12.39 -12.41 19.82
C SER A 13 12.87 -12.01 18.43
N LEU A 14 12.67 -12.86 17.41
CA LEU A 14 13.03 -12.52 16.03
C LEU A 14 12.18 -11.38 15.48
N PHE A 15 10.88 -11.36 15.79
CA PHE A 15 9.97 -10.28 15.40
C PHE A 15 10.41 -8.94 16.03
N ALA A 16 10.70 -8.92 17.33
CA ALA A 16 11.20 -7.73 18.03
C ALA A 16 12.55 -7.23 17.46
N GLN A 17 13.40 -8.14 17.00
CA GLN A 17 14.65 -7.83 16.30
C GLN A 17 14.46 -7.41 14.84
N ARG A 18 13.21 -7.25 14.38
CA ARG A 18 12.84 -6.92 12.99
C ARG A 18 13.32 -7.94 11.96
N ARG A 19 13.51 -9.19 12.38
CA ARG A 19 13.88 -10.32 11.51
C ARG A 19 12.60 -11.04 11.05
N PHE A 20 11.75 -10.31 10.33
CA PHE A 20 10.36 -10.72 10.03
C PHE A 20 10.27 -12.01 9.21
N GLU A 21 11.12 -12.22 8.21
CA GLU A 21 11.15 -13.47 7.43
C GLU A 21 11.46 -14.70 8.31
N LYS A 22 12.39 -14.57 9.26
CA LYS A 22 12.76 -15.65 10.18
C LYS A 22 11.68 -15.87 11.23
N ALA A 23 11.06 -14.80 11.71
CA ALA A 23 9.91 -14.88 12.61
C ALA A 23 8.72 -15.57 11.93
N LEU A 24 8.42 -15.19 10.68
CA LEU A 24 7.38 -15.79 9.84
C LEU A 24 7.60 -17.29 9.68
N PHE A 25 8.83 -17.73 9.39
CA PHE A 25 9.14 -19.15 9.31
C PHE A 25 8.78 -19.91 10.60
N LEU A 26 9.13 -19.36 11.78
CA LEU A 26 8.82 -19.99 13.06
C LEU A 26 7.33 -19.96 13.41
N TYR A 27 6.62 -18.86 13.11
CA TYR A 27 5.17 -18.81 13.29
C TYR A 27 4.45 -19.76 12.33
N SER A 28 4.88 -19.90 11.09
CA SER A 28 4.35 -20.88 10.14
C SER A 28 4.54 -22.31 10.64
N LEU A 29 5.68 -22.61 11.27
CA LEU A 29 5.91 -23.90 11.92
C LEU A 29 4.93 -24.13 13.08
N LEU A 30 4.63 -23.09 13.88
CA LEU A 30 3.61 -23.16 14.94
C LEU A 30 2.20 -23.37 14.38
N VAL A 31 1.84 -22.68 13.30
CA VAL A 31 0.53 -22.86 12.62
C VAL A 31 0.37 -24.29 12.11
N ASP A 32 1.40 -24.86 11.51
CA ASP A 32 1.38 -26.24 10.99
C ASP A 32 1.22 -27.28 12.11
N ASN A 33 1.93 -27.10 13.23
CA ASN A 33 1.89 -28.04 14.36
C ASN A 33 0.67 -27.85 15.28
N PHE A 34 0.08 -26.66 15.30
CA PHE A 34 -1.04 -26.30 16.18
C PHE A 34 -2.15 -25.56 15.40
N PRO A 35 -2.79 -26.20 14.41
CA PRO A 35 -3.71 -25.54 13.47
C PRO A 35 -4.98 -24.98 14.12
N GLN A 36 -5.31 -25.45 15.33
CA GLN A 36 -6.46 -25.01 16.13
C GLN A 36 -6.20 -23.71 16.91
N LYS A 37 -4.94 -23.27 17.02
CA LYS A 37 -4.57 -22.04 17.71
C LYS A 37 -4.55 -20.87 16.72
N ASP A 38 -5.69 -20.20 16.60
CA ASP A 38 -5.83 -19.03 15.72
C ASP A 38 -4.88 -17.88 16.07
N GLU A 39 -4.45 -17.77 17.32
CA GLU A 39 -3.40 -16.84 17.77
C GLU A 39 -2.13 -16.92 16.90
N TYR A 40 -1.69 -18.13 16.53
CA TYR A 40 -0.46 -18.30 15.75
C TYR A 40 -0.59 -17.81 14.31
N LYS A 41 -1.81 -17.87 13.76
CA LYS A 41 -2.11 -17.33 12.45
C LYS A 41 -2.02 -15.80 12.47
N ILE A 42 -2.42 -15.17 13.57
CA ILE A 42 -2.29 -13.72 13.76
C ILE A 42 -0.82 -13.29 13.81
N TYR A 43 0.06 -14.03 14.51
CA TYR A 43 1.48 -13.69 14.52
C TYR A 43 2.17 -13.85 13.16
N ALA A 44 1.81 -14.87 12.38
CA ALA A 44 2.29 -15.02 11.01
C ALA A 44 1.83 -13.84 10.15
N LEU A 45 0.58 -13.41 10.29
CA LEU A 45 0.00 -12.27 9.57
C LEU A 45 0.69 -10.94 9.92
N PHE A 46 1.09 -10.73 11.18
CA PHE A 46 1.91 -9.56 11.52
C PHE A 46 3.26 -9.56 10.81
N CYS A 47 3.88 -10.73 10.62
CA CYS A 47 5.14 -10.79 9.87
C CYS A 47 4.93 -10.44 8.40
N ASP A 48 3.84 -10.90 7.80
CA ASP A 48 3.47 -10.58 6.42
C ASP A 48 3.27 -9.06 6.25
N ILE A 49 2.46 -8.45 7.12
CA ILE A 49 2.28 -6.99 7.16
C ILE A 49 3.62 -6.28 7.40
N ALA A 50 4.51 -6.84 8.23
CA ALA A 50 5.79 -6.20 8.55
C ALA A 50 6.77 -6.17 7.37
N LEU A 51 6.61 -7.07 6.39
CA LEU A 51 7.40 -7.06 5.16
C LEU A 51 7.03 -5.85 4.26
N GLU A 52 5.79 -5.35 4.38
CA GLU A 52 5.29 -4.18 3.64
C GLU A 52 5.35 -2.89 4.48
N ASP A 53 4.80 -2.90 5.69
CA ASP A 53 4.79 -1.80 6.67
C ASP A 53 5.12 -2.31 8.08
N ALA A 54 6.43 -2.37 8.36
CA ALA A 54 6.98 -2.76 9.66
C ALA A 54 6.42 -1.93 10.83
N SER A 55 6.13 -0.64 10.64
CA SER A 55 5.67 0.22 11.73
C SER A 55 4.23 -0.11 12.12
N LYS A 56 3.37 -0.36 11.13
CA LYS A 56 1.98 -0.80 11.34
C LYS A 56 1.94 -2.18 12.00
N ALA A 57 2.75 -3.12 11.52
CA ALA A 57 2.80 -4.46 12.10
C ALA A 57 3.24 -4.45 13.57
N ILE A 58 4.26 -3.67 13.94
CA ILE A 58 4.71 -3.54 15.33
C ILE A 58 3.60 -2.93 16.20
N ALA A 59 2.94 -1.87 15.74
CA ALA A 59 1.85 -1.25 16.50
C ALA A 59 0.67 -2.21 16.74
N LEU A 60 0.29 -2.99 15.71
CA LEU A 60 -0.76 -4.00 15.84
C LEU A 60 -0.34 -5.16 16.75
N PHE A 61 0.93 -5.59 16.66
CA PHE A 61 1.48 -6.64 17.52
C PHE A 61 1.47 -6.22 18.99
N ASP A 62 1.91 -4.99 19.29
CA ASP A 62 1.94 -4.45 20.66
C ASP A 62 0.51 -4.38 21.23
N TYR A 63 -0.44 -3.87 20.44
CA TYR A 63 -1.84 -3.79 20.82
C TYR A 63 -2.46 -5.17 21.05
N PHE A 64 -2.20 -6.12 20.15
CA PHE A 64 -2.66 -7.50 20.30
C PHE A 64 -2.10 -8.19 21.55
N THR A 65 -0.82 -7.94 21.86
CA THR A 65 -0.16 -8.51 23.04
C THR A 65 -0.79 -8.03 24.35
N ILE A 66 -1.31 -6.79 24.37
CA ILE A 66 -2.03 -6.26 25.52
C ILE A 66 -3.44 -6.86 25.61
N LEU A 67 -4.19 -6.87 24.51
CA LEU A 67 -5.59 -7.32 24.52
C LEU A 67 -5.76 -8.82 24.72
N LYS A 68 -4.82 -9.64 24.22
CA LYS A 68 -4.97 -11.10 24.26
C LYS A 68 -5.02 -11.68 25.67
N ASP A 69 -4.46 -10.95 26.65
CA ASP A 69 -4.44 -11.36 28.06
C ASP A 69 -5.82 -11.16 28.71
N ASP A 70 -6.63 -10.25 28.18
CA ASP A 70 -8.01 -10.00 28.62
C ASP A 70 -9.00 -10.90 27.87
N ASP A 71 -9.03 -10.82 26.53
CA ASP A 71 -9.85 -11.68 25.67
C ASP A 71 -9.14 -11.94 24.33
N LEU A 72 -8.61 -13.16 24.19
CA LEU A 72 -7.91 -13.60 22.98
C LEU A 72 -8.80 -13.56 21.74
N GLN A 73 -10.08 -13.91 21.84
CA GLN A 73 -10.97 -13.97 20.68
C GLN A 73 -11.30 -12.57 20.19
N GLU A 74 -11.60 -11.64 21.11
CA GLU A 74 -11.82 -10.23 20.77
C GLU A 74 -10.57 -9.60 20.15
N ALA A 75 -9.38 -9.90 20.69
CA ALA A 75 -8.11 -9.43 20.13
C ALA A 75 -7.88 -9.94 18.69
N ILE A 76 -8.18 -11.22 18.44
CA ILE A 76 -8.09 -11.83 17.11
C ILE A 76 -9.08 -11.16 16.15
N ASP A 77 -10.33 -10.96 16.57
CA ASP A 77 -11.38 -10.38 15.74
C ASP A 77 -11.11 -8.91 15.42
N TYR A 78 -10.56 -8.15 16.37
CA TYR A 78 -10.10 -6.79 16.13
C TYR A 78 -9.02 -6.73 15.06
N VAL A 79 -7.97 -7.55 15.18
CA VAL A 79 -6.86 -7.57 14.20
C VAL A 79 -7.38 -7.95 12.81
N LYS A 80 -8.22 -8.99 12.71
CA LYS A 80 -8.87 -9.38 11.45
C LYS A 80 -9.75 -8.27 10.89
N GLY A 81 -10.47 -7.53 11.74
CA GLY A 81 -11.30 -6.39 11.35
C GLY A 81 -10.49 -5.23 10.77
N VAL A 82 -9.37 -4.87 11.41
CA VAL A 82 -8.46 -3.81 10.94
C VAL A 82 -7.85 -4.17 9.57
N ILE A 83 -7.46 -5.44 9.39
CA ILE A 83 -6.88 -5.91 8.13
C ILE A 83 -7.94 -5.94 7.03
N LYS A 84 -9.12 -6.49 7.32
CA LYS A 84 -10.23 -6.55 6.36
C LYS A 84 -10.72 -5.17 5.92
N ALA A 85 -10.74 -4.18 6.83
CA ALA A 85 -11.07 -2.81 6.47
C ALA A 85 -10.04 -2.24 5.47
N TYR A 86 -8.76 -2.49 5.71
CA TYR A 86 -7.67 -2.07 4.84
C TYR A 86 -7.72 -2.74 3.46
N ASP A 87 -7.90 -4.06 3.41
CA ASP A 87 -8.02 -4.81 2.15
C ASP A 87 -9.28 -4.41 1.38
N GLY A 88 -10.39 -4.18 2.08
CA GLY A 88 -11.64 -3.71 1.48
C GLY A 88 -11.56 -2.32 0.85
N ASP A 89 -10.70 -1.45 1.37
CA ASP A 89 -10.42 -0.15 0.75
C ASP A 89 -9.55 -0.29 -0.51
N ILE A 90 -8.63 -1.25 -0.52
CA ILE A 90 -7.80 -1.59 -1.70
C ILE A 90 -8.65 -2.17 -2.83
N ASP A 91 -9.53 -3.13 -2.53
CA ASP A 91 -10.39 -3.77 -3.55
C ASP A 91 -11.32 -2.75 -4.22
N LYS A 92 -11.89 -1.82 -3.45
CA LYS A 92 -12.71 -0.72 -3.97
C LYS A 92 -11.90 0.24 -4.84
N MET A 93 -10.68 0.58 -4.43
CA MET A 93 -9.77 1.39 -5.26
C MET A 93 -9.53 0.72 -6.62
N MET A 94 -9.23 -0.59 -6.63
CA MET A 94 -8.97 -1.33 -7.87
C MET A 94 -10.21 -1.41 -8.76
N MET A 95 -11.40 -1.55 -8.17
CA MET A 95 -12.65 -1.50 -8.89
C MET A 95 -12.89 -0.13 -9.54
N LEU A 96 -12.62 0.98 -8.83
CA LEU A 96 -12.76 2.33 -9.37
C LEU A 96 -11.71 2.65 -10.45
N LEU A 97 -10.45 2.25 -10.26
CA LEU A 97 -9.42 2.37 -11.32
C LEU A 97 -9.87 1.65 -12.59
N LYS A 98 -10.44 0.45 -12.44
CA LYS A 98 -11.00 -0.31 -13.56
C LYS A 98 -12.21 0.39 -14.17
N GLU A 99 -13.12 0.95 -13.38
CA GLU A 99 -14.27 1.71 -13.87
C GLU A 99 -13.85 3.00 -14.59
N LEU A 100 -12.85 3.74 -14.10
CA LEU A 100 -12.29 4.93 -14.77
C LEU A 100 -11.62 4.56 -16.11
N ASN A 101 -10.92 3.42 -16.15
CA ASN A 101 -10.36 2.87 -17.38
C ASN A 101 -11.49 2.50 -18.37
N VAL A 102 -12.60 1.91 -17.90
CA VAL A 102 -13.72 1.45 -18.75
C VAL A 102 -14.63 2.60 -19.22
N THR A 103 -14.87 3.62 -18.40
CA THR A 103 -15.89 4.66 -18.67
C THR A 103 -15.43 5.70 -19.70
N THR A 104 -14.19 5.63 -20.21
CA THR A 104 -13.66 6.57 -21.22
C THR A 104 -13.06 5.93 -22.48
N VAL A 105 -13.24 4.62 -22.66
CA VAL A 105 -12.74 3.85 -23.83
C VAL A 105 -13.31 4.32 -25.18
N ASN A 106 -14.31 5.22 -25.19
CA ASN A 106 -14.96 5.64 -26.43
C ASN A 106 -14.33 6.86 -27.14
N GLN A 107 -13.25 7.50 -26.64
CA GLN A 107 -12.66 8.68 -27.33
C GLN A 107 -11.13 8.86 -27.29
N LEU A 108 -10.38 8.16 -26.42
CA LEU A 108 -8.91 8.26 -26.35
C LEU A 108 -8.29 6.86 -26.34
N ASP A 109 -7.18 6.66 -27.05
CA ASP A 109 -6.42 5.41 -26.96
C ASP A 109 -5.88 5.26 -25.52
N ALA A 110 -5.86 4.03 -24.98
CA ALA A 110 -5.29 3.76 -23.66
C ALA A 110 -3.92 3.09 -23.81
N ILE A 111 -2.93 3.57 -23.06
CA ILE A 111 -1.61 2.94 -22.93
C ILE A 111 -1.44 2.47 -21.49
N ASN A 112 -1.07 1.21 -21.29
CA ASN A 112 -0.78 0.70 -19.95
C ASN A 112 0.45 1.41 -19.37
N TYR A 113 0.46 1.62 -18.04
CA TYR A 113 1.56 2.33 -17.41
C TYR A 113 2.93 1.66 -17.63
N SER A 114 2.97 0.33 -17.72
CA SER A 114 4.17 -0.42 -18.08
C SER A 114 4.71 -0.08 -19.47
N ASP A 115 3.84 0.15 -20.45
CA ASP A 115 4.23 0.58 -21.80
C ASP A 115 4.59 2.07 -21.82
N PHE A 116 3.92 2.88 -21.01
CA PHE A 116 4.31 4.26 -20.80
C PHE A 116 5.71 4.38 -20.18
N LYS A 117 6.10 3.50 -19.23
CA LYS A 117 7.47 3.42 -18.71
C LYS A 117 8.51 3.19 -19.82
N LYS A 118 8.21 2.31 -20.78
CA LYS A 118 9.09 2.10 -21.96
C LYS A 118 9.19 3.36 -22.82
N LEU A 119 8.08 4.09 -22.99
CA LEU A 119 8.08 5.36 -23.72
C LEU A 119 8.96 6.41 -23.01
N ILE A 120 8.90 6.47 -21.68
CA ILE A 120 9.75 7.34 -20.86
C ILE A 120 11.24 7.02 -21.09
N GLU A 121 11.61 5.74 -21.11
CA GLU A 121 12.98 5.30 -21.41
C GLU A 121 13.43 5.70 -22.82
N GLN A 122 12.56 5.51 -23.82
CA GLN A 122 12.85 5.88 -25.22
C GLN A 122 13.00 7.40 -25.42
N ARG A 123 12.18 8.19 -24.72
CA ARG A 123 12.18 9.66 -24.80
C ARG A 123 13.20 10.32 -23.86
N GLY A 124 13.76 9.56 -22.92
CA GLY A 124 14.76 10.01 -21.96
C GLY A 124 14.23 10.85 -20.81
N SER A 125 12.93 11.19 -20.76
CA SER A 125 12.34 11.89 -19.63
C SER A 125 10.83 11.67 -19.52
N PHE A 126 10.33 11.65 -18.28
CA PHE A 126 8.89 11.55 -18.02
C PHE A 126 8.13 12.73 -18.65
N LYS A 127 8.66 13.95 -18.48
CA LYS A 127 8.04 15.16 -18.99
C LYS A 127 7.78 15.10 -20.50
N VAL A 128 8.80 14.77 -21.29
CA VAL A 128 8.69 14.69 -22.76
C VAL A 128 7.71 13.58 -23.16
N ALA A 129 7.84 12.39 -22.56
CA ALA A 129 6.94 11.28 -22.86
C ALA A 129 5.49 11.59 -22.50
N PHE A 130 5.25 12.30 -21.40
CA PHE A 130 3.90 12.65 -20.95
C PHE A 130 3.28 13.74 -21.84
N GLU A 131 4.02 14.80 -22.16
CA GLU A 131 3.55 15.89 -23.06
C GLU A 131 3.16 15.36 -24.45
N ASP A 132 3.87 14.34 -24.94
CA ASP A 132 3.58 13.67 -26.22
C ASP A 132 2.21 12.96 -26.24
N ILE A 133 1.74 12.47 -25.10
CA ILE A 133 0.57 11.57 -25.04
C ILE A 133 -0.64 12.17 -24.31
N MET A 134 -0.43 13.17 -23.44
CA MET A 134 -1.45 13.63 -22.47
C MET A 134 -2.75 14.17 -23.10
N PHE A 135 -2.74 14.53 -24.38
CA PHE A 135 -3.92 15.03 -25.10
C PHE A 135 -4.67 13.94 -25.87
N SER A 136 -3.99 12.85 -26.25
CA SER A 136 -4.51 11.83 -27.16
C SER A 136 -4.68 10.47 -26.50
N THR A 137 -4.00 10.24 -25.39
CA THR A 137 -3.85 8.90 -24.81
C THR A 137 -3.95 8.96 -23.29
N LYS A 138 -4.74 8.07 -22.70
CA LYS A 138 -4.79 7.89 -21.25
C LYS A 138 -3.78 6.84 -20.81
N VAL A 139 -3.11 7.12 -19.69
CA VAL A 139 -2.29 6.12 -19.00
C VAL A 139 -3.20 5.27 -18.13
N ALA A 140 -3.37 4.00 -18.50
CA ALA A 140 -4.12 3.02 -17.74
C ALA A 140 -3.27 2.48 -16.59
N ILE A 141 -3.81 2.58 -15.38
CA ILE A 141 -3.13 2.19 -14.12
C ILE A 141 -3.77 0.89 -13.62
N GLU A 142 -2.92 -0.10 -13.36
CA GLU A 142 -3.33 -1.48 -13.01
C GLU A 142 -3.02 -1.84 -11.55
N SER A 143 -2.23 -1.03 -10.84
CA SER A 143 -1.84 -1.30 -9.46
C SER A 143 -1.70 -0.02 -8.62
N LYS A 144 -1.75 -0.20 -7.30
CA LYS A 144 -1.58 0.87 -6.31
C LYS A 144 -0.16 1.49 -6.37
N ASP A 145 0.87 0.66 -6.55
CA ASP A 145 2.24 1.13 -6.70
C ASP A 145 2.44 1.92 -8.00
N ASP A 146 1.83 1.48 -9.09
CA ASP A 146 1.85 2.21 -10.35
C ASP A 146 1.13 3.55 -10.25
N PHE A 147 0.02 3.61 -9.50
CA PHE A 147 -0.66 4.87 -9.20
C PHE A 147 0.26 5.83 -8.46
N TYR A 148 0.90 5.38 -7.37
CA TYR A 148 1.79 6.22 -6.58
C TYR A 148 3.00 6.70 -7.37
N ASP A 149 3.64 5.83 -8.15
CA ASP A 149 4.76 6.19 -9.01
C ASP A 149 4.35 7.20 -10.09
N PHE A 150 3.19 6.99 -10.73
CA PHE A 150 2.68 7.89 -11.76
C PHE A 150 2.36 9.28 -11.21
N VAL A 151 1.60 9.37 -10.11
CA VAL A 151 1.25 10.66 -9.49
C VAL A 151 2.49 11.36 -8.94
N THR A 152 3.42 10.63 -8.33
CA THR A 152 4.72 11.18 -7.90
C THR A 152 5.46 11.81 -9.07
N LYS A 153 5.54 11.12 -10.21
CA LYS A 153 6.20 11.65 -11.40
C LYS A 153 5.48 12.85 -12.02
N LEU A 154 4.15 12.91 -11.96
CA LEU A 154 3.40 14.11 -12.35
C LEU A 154 3.82 15.32 -11.50
N ILE A 155 3.86 15.16 -10.17
CA ILE A 155 4.28 16.21 -9.23
C ILE A 155 5.74 16.61 -9.50
N ASP A 156 6.64 15.63 -9.58
CA ASP A 156 8.07 15.86 -9.75
C ASP A 156 8.40 16.58 -11.07
N ASN A 157 7.59 16.42 -12.10
CA ASN A 157 7.76 17.07 -13.41
C ASN A 157 6.89 18.33 -13.63
N GLY A 158 6.18 18.81 -12.61
CA GLY A 158 5.45 20.09 -12.64
C GLY A 158 4.03 20.00 -13.20
N PHE A 159 3.46 18.80 -13.33
CA PHE A 159 2.07 18.58 -13.75
C PHE A 159 1.12 18.55 -12.54
N SER A 160 1.28 19.51 -11.61
CA SER A 160 0.58 19.54 -10.32
C SER A 160 -0.94 19.51 -10.47
N ASN A 161 -1.50 20.26 -11.42
CA ASN A 161 -2.96 20.28 -11.66
C ASN A 161 -3.49 18.92 -12.11
N MET A 162 -2.73 18.19 -12.93
CA MET A 162 -3.11 16.84 -13.33
C MET A 162 -3.01 15.88 -12.14
N ALA A 163 -1.94 15.96 -11.35
CA ALA A 163 -1.80 15.19 -10.13
C ALA A 163 -2.96 15.44 -9.15
N TYR A 164 -3.40 16.69 -8.97
CA TYR A 164 -4.60 17.02 -8.18
C TYR A 164 -5.85 16.34 -8.71
N ASN A 165 -6.14 16.43 -10.02
CA ASN A 165 -7.30 15.78 -10.62
C ASN A 165 -7.27 14.24 -10.40
N TYR A 166 -6.08 13.65 -10.49
CA TYR A 166 -5.87 12.23 -10.20
C TYR A 166 -5.98 11.87 -8.71
N LEU A 167 -5.85 12.81 -7.78
CA LEU A 167 -6.04 12.57 -6.34
C LEU A 167 -7.47 12.87 -5.88
N GLU A 168 -8.11 13.89 -6.45
CA GLU A 168 -9.49 14.28 -6.13
C GLU A 168 -10.49 13.20 -6.52
N GLY A 169 -10.30 12.53 -7.66
CA GLY A 169 -11.13 11.39 -8.09
C GLY A 169 -11.11 10.19 -7.15
N PHE A 170 -10.27 10.26 -6.13
CA PHE A 170 -9.99 9.20 -5.17
C PHE A 170 -10.38 9.63 -3.74
N ASN A 171 -10.45 10.92 -3.44
CA ASN A 171 -10.54 11.52 -2.10
C ASN A 171 -11.48 10.84 -1.06
N GLU A 172 -12.65 10.32 -1.48
CA GLU A 172 -13.61 9.66 -0.57
C GLU A 172 -13.11 8.33 0.04
N TYR A 173 -12.04 7.73 -0.50
CA TYR A 173 -11.56 6.40 -0.10
C TYR A 173 -10.19 6.42 0.59
N PHE A 174 -9.54 7.59 0.75
CA PHE A 174 -8.14 7.69 1.20
C PHE A 174 -7.94 8.53 2.46
N ILE A 175 -9.01 8.77 3.24
CA ILE A 175 -8.94 9.56 4.48
C ILE A 175 -7.86 9.02 5.45
N HIS A 176 -7.45 7.76 5.30
CA HIS A 176 -6.44 7.11 6.15
C HIS A 176 -5.20 6.57 5.41
N ASP A 177 -5.07 6.80 4.10
CA ASP A 177 -3.91 6.31 3.33
C ASP A 177 -2.70 7.25 3.47
N LYS A 178 -1.66 6.78 4.15
CA LYS A 178 -0.46 7.58 4.45
C LYS A 178 0.29 8.04 3.21
N GLU A 179 0.29 7.27 2.12
CA GLU A 179 0.99 7.66 0.88
C GLU A 179 0.24 8.77 0.14
N ILE A 180 -1.09 8.73 0.13
CA ILE A 180 -1.91 9.82 -0.42
C ILE A 180 -1.70 11.11 0.37
N VAL A 181 -1.68 11.03 1.71
CA VAL A 181 -1.37 12.20 2.55
C VAL A 181 0.02 12.76 2.23
N LYS A 182 1.03 11.91 1.96
CA LYS A 182 2.36 12.37 1.52
C LYS A 182 2.31 13.04 0.15
N LEU A 183 1.52 12.54 -0.80
CA LEU A 183 1.36 13.15 -2.13
C LEU A 183 0.71 14.53 -2.06
N TYR A 184 -0.34 14.70 -1.23
CA TYR A 184 -0.93 16.02 -0.98
C TYR A 184 0.08 17.00 -0.35
N LYS A 185 0.86 16.55 0.65
CA LYS A 185 1.92 17.40 1.23
C LYS A 185 2.98 17.80 0.19
N ARG A 186 3.45 16.87 -0.66
CA ARG A 186 4.41 17.19 -1.74
C ARG A 186 3.83 18.19 -2.75
N LEU A 187 2.53 18.09 -3.07
CA LEU A 187 1.85 19.05 -3.92
C LEU A 187 1.82 20.45 -3.30
N GLU A 188 1.45 20.55 -2.02
CA GLU A 188 1.47 21.80 -1.27
C GLU A 188 2.88 22.42 -1.22
N GLU A 189 3.90 21.63 -0.90
CA GLU A 189 5.31 22.08 -0.90
C GLU A 189 5.72 22.63 -2.26
N LYS A 190 5.46 21.90 -3.35
CA LYS A 190 5.81 22.34 -4.71
C LYS A 190 5.06 23.58 -5.16
N SER A 191 3.78 23.73 -4.79
CA SER A 191 3.00 24.92 -5.11
C SER A 191 3.54 26.16 -4.39
N ASN A 192 3.95 26.01 -3.13
CA ASN A 192 4.55 27.09 -2.33
C ASN A 192 5.93 27.51 -2.87
N GLU A 193 6.75 26.56 -3.34
CA GLU A 193 8.02 26.85 -4.01
C GLU A 193 7.87 27.63 -5.32
N ALA A 194 6.81 27.35 -6.10
CA ALA A 194 6.51 28.08 -7.32
C ALA A 194 6.08 29.53 -7.04
N ASN A 195 5.36 29.76 -5.94
CA ASN A 195 4.91 31.08 -5.50
C ASN A 195 6.03 31.94 -4.88
N HIS A 196 7.09 31.32 -4.33
CA HIS A 196 8.25 32.04 -3.79
C HIS A 196 9.31 32.45 -4.83
N LYS A 197 9.13 32.07 -6.10
CA LYS A 197 10.02 32.44 -7.23
C LYS A 197 9.45 33.53 -8.14
N GLN A 198 8.30 34.12 -7.80
CA GLN A 198 7.74 35.34 -8.41
C GLN A 198 8.02 36.55 -7.53
#